data_AF-A0A7S0SMK4-F1
#
_entry.id   AF-A0A7S0SMK4-F1
#
_cell.length_a   1.000
_cell.length_b   1.000
_cell.length_c   1.000
_cell.angle_alpha   90.00
_cell.angle_beta   90.00
_cell.angle_gamma   90.00
#
_symmetry.space_group_name_H-M   'P 1'
#
loop_
_entity.id
_entity.type
_entity.pdbx_description
1 polymer ?
#
loop_
_entity_poly.entity_id
_entity_poly.type
_entity_poly.pdbx_seq_one_letter_code
_entity_poly.pdbx_strand_id
1 'polypeptide(L)'
;DGLAPARGGGGGGDAIHASVVATLLALMDGLSPRGSVVVVAATNRPDAVDPALRRPGRFDRELHFALPGPSARRDILRLHTREWRPPPGERTLTAVAARTEGAAGADLRALATSALLGALRREVPRLLVSDPSRERLAAELEPLLPPPPHYAELRT
;
A
#
# COMPACT_ATOMS: atom_id res chain seq x y z
N ASP A 1 -15.25 5.42 0.24
CA ASP A 1 -16.26 5.06 -0.77
C ASP A 1 -17.05 3.81 -0.36
N GLY A 2 -16.44 2.67 -0.02
CA GLY A 2 -17.21 1.48 0.42
C GLY A 2 -17.99 1.64 1.74
N LEU A 3 -17.44 2.40 2.70
CA LEU A 3 -18.08 2.67 4.00
C LEU A 3 -19.10 3.82 3.94
N ALA A 4 -18.86 4.80 3.08
CA ALA A 4 -19.62 6.04 2.99
C ALA A 4 -19.78 6.48 1.53
N PRO A 5 -20.56 5.74 0.73
CA PRO A 5 -20.76 6.07 -0.67
C PRO A 5 -21.54 7.38 -0.82
N ALA A 6 -21.33 8.08 -1.93
CA ALA A 6 -22.18 9.21 -2.32
C ALA A 6 -23.64 8.74 -2.49
N ARG A 7 -24.59 9.54 -2.02
CA ARG A 7 -26.02 9.21 -2.08
C ARG A 7 -26.50 9.26 -3.53
N GLY A 8 -26.97 8.14 -4.07
CA GLY A 8 -27.50 8.02 -5.43
C GLY A 8 -28.84 7.28 -5.43
N GLY A 9 -29.88 7.90 -5.96
CA GLY A 9 -31.28 7.52 -5.71
C GLY A 9 -31.67 6.09 -6.12
N GLY A 10 -32.13 5.31 -5.15
CA GLY A 10 -33.26 4.41 -5.32
C GLY A 10 -32.93 2.91 -5.27
N GLY A 11 -32.65 2.38 -4.09
CA GLY A 11 -32.69 0.93 -3.83
C GLY A 11 -32.46 0.58 -2.37
N GLY A 12 -33.10 -0.48 -1.86
CA GLY A 12 -33.13 -0.84 -0.43
C GLY A 12 -31.78 -1.07 0.29
N GLY A 13 -30.67 -1.15 -0.43
CA GLY A 13 -29.31 -1.14 0.13
C GLY A 13 -28.85 0.24 0.65
N ASP A 14 -29.48 1.33 0.19
CA ASP A 14 -29.15 2.70 0.59
C ASP A 14 -29.40 2.97 2.09
N ALA A 15 -30.40 2.31 2.68
CA ALA A 15 -30.80 2.64 4.05
C ALA A 15 -29.74 2.27 5.10
N ILE A 16 -29.02 1.15 4.89
CA ILE A 16 -27.92 0.72 5.78
C ILE A 16 -26.71 1.63 5.59
N HIS A 17 -26.33 1.93 4.35
CA HIS A 17 -25.22 2.85 4.09
C HIS A 17 -25.52 4.26 4.62
N ALA A 18 -26.75 4.74 4.46
CA ALA A 18 -27.17 6.04 4.97
C ALA A 18 -27.10 6.12 6.50
N SER A 19 -27.50 5.07 7.22
CA SER A 19 -27.42 5.06 8.69
C SER A 19 -25.96 5.04 9.17
N VAL A 20 -25.10 4.24 8.54
CA VAL A 20 -23.66 4.20 8.85
C VAL A 20 -23.00 5.55 8.60
N VAL A 21 -23.31 6.20 7.47
CA VAL A 21 -22.81 7.55 7.15
C VAL A 21 -23.29 8.56 8.19
N ALA A 22 -24.57 8.54 8.57
CA ALA A 22 -25.13 9.44 9.57
C ALA A 22 -24.45 9.27 10.94
N THR A 23 -24.23 8.03 11.38
CA THR A 23 -23.50 7.74 12.62
C THR A 23 -22.06 8.22 12.55
N LEU A 24 -21.36 7.99 11.44
CA LEU A 24 -19.98 8.46 11.26
C LEU A 24 -19.90 9.99 11.34
N LEU A 25 -20.83 10.70 10.69
CA LEU A 25 -20.90 12.17 10.76
C LEU A 25 -21.10 12.66 12.20
N ALA A 26 -22.03 12.06 12.95
CA ALA A 26 -22.28 12.42 14.35
C ALA A 26 -21.04 12.18 15.24
N LEU A 27 -20.30 11.09 15.01
CA LEU A 27 -19.06 10.81 15.73
C LEU A 27 -17.97 11.84 15.37
N MET A 28 -17.79 12.17 14.09
CA MET A 28 -16.81 13.16 13.64
C MET A 28 -17.09 14.55 14.22
N ASP A 29 -18.36 14.99 14.21
CA ASP A 29 -18.75 16.28 14.80
C ASP A 29 -18.50 16.32 16.32
N GLY A 30 -18.63 15.18 17.00
CA GLY A 30 -18.34 15.02 18.44
C GLY A 30 -16.84 14.98 18.80
N LEU A 31 -15.94 14.73 17.83
CA LEU A 31 -14.49 14.68 18.03
C LEU A 31 -13.82 16.06 17.90
N SER A 32 -14.40 16.97 17.11
CA SER A 32 -13.83 18.29 16.82
C SER A 32 -13.48 19.17 18.05
N PRO A 33 -14.17 19.11 19.21
CA PRO A 33 -13.79 19.89 20.38
C PRO A 33 -12.77 19.21 21.31
N ARG A 34 -12.36 17.95 21.07
CA ARG A 34 -11.61 17.13 22.05
C ARG A 34 -10.09 17.06 21.85
N GLY A 35 -9.55 17.57 20.74
CA GLY A 35 -8.11 17.80 20.52
C GLY A 35 -7.16 16.59 20.60
N SER A 36 -7.62 15.40 20.96
CA SER A 36 -6.78 14.22 21.27
C SER A 36 -6.78 13.13 20.20
N VAL A 37 -7.55 13.28 19.12
CA VAL A 37 -7.70 12.25 18.09
C VAL A 37 -7.52 12.86 16.70
N VAL A 38 -6.68 12.21 15.89
CA VAL A 38 -6.52 12.50 14.46
C VAL A 38 -7.15 11.36 13.67
N VAL A 39 -8.03 11.70 12.72
CA VAL A 39 -8.68 10.71 11.85
C VAL A 39 -8.09 10.82 10.45
N VAL A 40 -7.56 9.71 9.93
CA VAL A 40 -7.03 9.61 8.56
C VAL A 40 -7.87 8.64 7.76
N ALA A 41 -8.32 9.07 6.57
CA ALA A 41 -9.05 8.24 5.63
C ALA A 41 -8.25 8.12 4.31
N ALA A 42 -8.36 6.96 3.66
CA ALA A 42 -7.76 6.70 2.36
C ALA A 42 -8.83 6.20 1.39
N THR A 43 -8.85 6.74 0.17
CA THR A 43 -9.75 6.29 -0.90
C THR A 43 -9.13 6.53 -2.26
N ASN A 44 -9.40 5.62 -3.20
CA ASN A 44 -9.02 5.78 -4.61
C ASN A 44 -10.11 6.50 -5.43
N ARG A 45 -11.27 6.78 -4.81
CA ARG A 45 -12.44 7.40 -5.45
C ARG A 45 -13.02 8.51 -4.55
N PRO A 46 -12.35 9.67 -4.43
CA PRO A 46 -12.80 10.76 -3.56
C PRO A 46 -14.14 11.37 -3.99
N ASP A 47 -14.49 11.25 -5.27
CA ASP A 47 -15.78 11.59 -5.87
C ASP A 47 -16.92 10.67 -5.44
N ALA A 48 -16.60 9.41 -5.10
CA ALA A 48 -17.58 8.43 -4.63
C ALA A 48 -17.83 8.49 -3.11
N VAL A 49 -17.24 9.45 -2.39
CA VAL A 49 -17.46 9.65 -0.95
C VAL A 49 -18.60 10.66 -0.73
N ASP A 50 -19.45 10.44 0.29
CA ASP A 50 -20.49 11.40 0.67
C ASP A 50 -19.88 12.81 0.87
N PRO A 51 -20.31 13.84 0.09
CA PRO A 51 -19.75 15.19 0.18
C PRO A 51 -19.86 15.83 1.56
N ALA A 52 -20.80 15.37 2.41
CA ALA A 52 -20.92 15.85 3.77
C ALA A 52 -19.67 15.54 4.62
N LEU A 53 -18.98 14.43 4.36
CA LEU A 53 -17.76 14.05 5.07
C LEU A 53 -16.55 14.92 4.71
N ARG A 54 -16.58 15.58 3.55
CA ARG A 54 -15.48 16.43 3.03
C ARG A 54 -15.59 17.90 3.44
N ARG A 55 -16.57 18.24 4.29
CA ARG A 55 -16.80 19.62 4.77
C ARG A 55 -15.82 19.99 5.91
N PRO A 56 -15.58 21.30 6.13
CA PRO A 56 -14.76 21.79 7.25
C PRO A 56 -15.12 21.13 8.59
N GLY A 57 -14.09 20.76 9.37
CA GLY A 57 -14.25 20.08 10.68
C GLY A 57 -14.39 18.55 10.60
N ARG A 58 -14.27 17.95 9.40
CA ARG A 58 -14.32 16.50 9.16
C ARG A 58 -13.08 16.05 8.37
N PHE A 59 -13.25 15.52 7.14
CA PHE A 59 -12.14 15.29 6.21
C PHE A 59 -11.91 16.54 5.34
N ASP A 60 -11.48 17.63 5.98
CA ASP A 60 -11.28 18.93 5.33
C ASP A 60 -9.87 19.15 4.79
N ARG A 61 -8.95 18.20 5.04
CA ARG A 61 -7.62 18.12 4.42
C ARG A 61 -7.56 16.94 3.48
N GLU A 62 -7.36 17.23 2.20
CA GLU A 62 -7.19 16.23 1.16
C GLU A 62 -5.73 16.19 0.69
N LEU A 63 -5.12 15.00 0.75
CA LEU A 63 -3.77 14.75 0.25
C LEU A 63 -3.87 13.81 -0.95
N HIS A 64 -3.49 14.31 -2.13
CA HIS A 64 -3.51 13.52 -3.35
C HIS A 64 -2.17 12.84 -3.59
N PHE A 65 -2.20 11.52 -3.74
CA PHE A 65 -1.03 10.70 -4.04
C PHE A 65 -0.99 10.37 -5.53
N ALA A 66 -0.19 11.11 -6.29
CA ALA A 66 0.04 10.82 -7.71
C ALA A 66 0.99 9.61 -7.88
N LEU A 67 0.99 9.05 -9.10
CA LEU A 67 1.96 8.02 -9.47
C LEU A 67 3.39 8.55 -9.34
N PRO A 68 4.35 7.72 -8.88
CA PRO A 68 5.72 8.16 -8.65
C PRO A 68 6.42 8.54 -9.96
N GLY A 69 7.11 9.68 -9.95
CA GLY A 69 8.01 10.08 -11.03
C GLY A 69 9.29 9.22 -11.09
N PRO A 70 10.14 9.37 -12.12
CA PRO A 70 11.31 8.51 -12.34
C PRO A 70 12.26 8.41 -11.14
N SER A 71 12.56 9.54 -10.47
CA SER A 71 13.41 9.52 -9.27
C SER A 71 12.77 8.74 -8.12
N ALA A 72 11.48 8.98 -7.85
CA ALA A 72 10.76 8.27 -6.81
C ALA A 72 10.67 6.77 -7.10
N ARG A 73 10.46 6.36 -8.36
CA ARG A 73 10.48 4.95 -8.76
C ARG A 73 11.83 4.30 -8.51
N ARG A 74 12.94 5.00 -8.81
CA ARG A 74 14.29 4.51 -8.48
C ARG A 74 14.46 4.32 -6.98
N ASP A 75 13.99 5.27 -6.18
CA ASP A 75 14.13 5.21 -4.73
C ASP A 75 13.28 4.08 -4.12
N ILE A 76 12.07 3.84 -4.66
CA ILE A 76 11.22 2.68 -4.32
C ILE A 76 11.91 1.36 -4.70
N LEU A 77 12.49 1.27 -5.90
CA LEU A 77 13.25 0.09 -6.32
C LEU A 77 14.44 -0.14 -5.38
N ARG A 78 15.21 0.91 -5.06
CA ARG A 78 16.33 0.83 -4.12
C ARG A 78 15.87 0.32 -2.74
N LEU A 79 14.74 0.81 -2.24
CA LEU A 79 14.14 0.35 -0.99
C LEU A 79 13.85 -1.16 -1.02
N HIS A 80 13.23 -1.66 -2.09
CA HIS A 80 12.87 -3.06 -2.23
C HIS A 80 14.04 -4.00 -2.54
N THR A 81 15.18 -3.45 -2.97
CA THR A 81 16.40 -4.22 -3.25
C THR A 81 17.53 -3.98 -2.25
N ARG A 82 17.29 -3.22 -1.17
CA ARG A 82 18.33 -2.78 -0.22
C ARG A 82 19.05 -3.94 0.49
N GLU A 83 18.37 -5.07 0.64
CA GLU A 83 18.85 -6.23 1.39
C GLU A 83 19.43 -7.32 0.48
N TRP A 84 19.36 -7.11 -0.84
CA TRP A 84 19.91 -8.05 -1.81
C TRP A 84 21.43 -8.06 -1.74
N ARG A 85 22.01 -9.26 -1.91
CA ARG A 85 23.47 -9.44 -1.95
C ARG A 85 23.89 -10.14 -3.25
N PRO A 86 24.59 -9.46 -4.16
CA PRO A 86 24.87 -8.02 -4.17
C PRO A 86 23.63 -7.17 -4.49
N PRO A 87 23.56 -5.90 -4.05
CA PRO A 87 22.48 -5.01 -4.45
C PRO A 87 22.61 -4.62 -5.93
N PRO A 88 21.50 -4.27 -6.61
CA PRO A 88 21.57 -3.77 -7.98
C PRO A 88 22.36 -2.46 -8.03
N GLY A 89 23.18 -2.29 -9.07
CA GLY A 89 23.90 -1.04 -9.30
C GLY A 89 22.96 0.12 -9.66
N GLU A 90 23.38 1.35 -9.37
CA GLU A 90 22.62 2.57 -9.63
C GLU A 90 22.20 2.75 -11.10
N ARG A 91 23.05 2.32 -12.04
CA ARG A 91 22.74 2.33 -13.47
C ARG A 91 21.55 1.42 -13.79
N THR A 92 21.50 0.25 -13.17
CA THR A 92 20.38 -0.71 -13.32
C THR A 92 19.10 -0.14 -12.74
N LEU A 93 19.13 0.39 -11.51
CA LEU A 93 17.96 0.99 -10.87
C LEU A 93 17.40 2.16 -11.69
N THR A 94 18.28 3.01 -12.20
CA THR A 94 17.90 4.16 -13.05
C THR A 94 17.29 3.68 -14.37
N ALA A 95 17.89 2.69 -15.04
CA ALA A 95 17.36 2.13 -16.28
C ALA A 95 16.00 1.45 -16.10
N VAL A 96 15.81 0.72 -15.00
CA VAL A 96 14.53 0.08 -14.68
C VAL A 96 13.48 1.14 -14.36
N ALA A 97 13.80 2.14 -13.53
CA ALA A 97 12.88 3.24 -13.19
C ALA A 97 12.41 4.03 -14.43
N ALA A 98 13.28 4.22 -15.42
CA ALA A 98 12.94 4.85 -16.69
C ALA A 98 11.96 4.01 -17.53
N ARG A 99 12.01 2.68 -17.43
CA ARG A 99 11.17 1.74 -18.19
C ARG A 99 9.86 1.38 -17.51
N THR A 100 9.64 1.81 -16.27
CA THR A 100 8.44 1.54 -15.47
C THR A 100 7.55 2.77 -15.33
N GLU A 101 7.42 3.55 -16.41
CA GLU A 101 6.48 4.68 -16.42
C GLU A 101 5.04 4.20 -16.16
N GLY A 102 4.31 4.96 -15.34
CA GLY A 102 2.96 4.59 -14.91
C GLY A 102 2.89 3.51 -13.81
N ALA A 103 4.00 2.89 -13.42
CA ALA A 103 4.01 1.88 -12.37
C ALA A 103 3.75 2.50 -10.99
N ALA A 104 2.85 1.90 -10.22
CA ALA A 104 2.65 2.21 -8.81
C ALA A 104 3.74 1.56 -7.95
N GLY A 105 3.84 1.97 -6.68
CA GLY A 105 4.81 1.38 -5.75
C GLY A 105 4.65 -0.14 -5.59
N ALA A 106 3.40 -0.64 -5.63
CA ALA A 106 3.11 -2.07 -5.58
C ALA A 106 3.67 -2.83 -6.80
N ASP A 107 3.58 -2.26 -7.99
CA ASP A 107 4.10 -2.87 -9.22
C ASP A 107 5.63 -2.96 -9.18
N LEU A 108 6.30 -1.92 -8.68
CA LEU A 108 7.75 -1.92 -8.52
C LEU A 108 8.23 -2.95 -7.50
N ARG A 109 7.47 -3.13 -6.40
CA ARG A 109 7.73 -4.21 -5.43
C ARG A 109 7.57 -5.57 -6.10
N ALA A 110 6.48 -5.79 -6.82
CA ALA A 110 6.22 -7.04 -7.53
C ALA A 110 7.33 -7.35 -8.54
N LEU A 111 7.77 -6.35 -9.31
CA LEU A 111 8.89 -6.46 -10.23
C LEU A 111 10.18 -6.90 -9.52
N ALA A 112 10.52 -6.28 -8.39
CA ALA A 112 11.68 -6.66 -7.60
C ALA A 112 11.57 -8.11 -7.11
N THR A 113 10.42 -8.51 -6.56
CA THR A 113 10.17 -9.89 -6.13
C THR A 113 10.31 -10.90 -7.28
N SER A 114 9.75 -10.61 -8.45
CA SER A 114 9.88 -11.45 -9.64
C SER A 114 11.33 -11.58 -10.11
N ALA A 115 12.11 -10.50 -10.04
CA ALA A 115 13.52 -10.53 -10.39
C ALA A 115 14.34 -11.41 -9.42
N LEU A 116 14.08 -11.34 -8.11
CA LEU A 116 14.71 -12.19 -7.12
C LEU A 116 14.38 -13.68 -7.34
N LEU A 117 13.09 -14.01 -7.51
CA LEU A 117 12.67 -15.38 -7.81
C LEU A 117 13.28 -15.90 -9.12
N GLY A 118 13.37 -15.03 -10.14
CA GLY A 118 14.03 -15.35 -11.39
C GLY A 118 15.52 -15.62 -11.23
N ALA A 119 16.21 -14.91 -10.34
CA ALA A 119 17.61 -15.17 -10.01
C ALA A 119 17.79 -16.50 -9.26
N LEU A 120 16.98 -16.74 -8.23
CA LEU A 120 17.01 -17.98 -7.45
C LEU A 120 16.77 -19.21 -8.32
N ARG A 121 15.84 -19.13 -9.30
CA ARG A 121 15.59 -20.21 -10.27
C ARG A 121 16.80 -20.57 -11.12
N ARG A 122 17.68 -19.62 -11.43
CA ARG A 122 18.89 -19.87 -12.23
C ARG A 122 20.00 -20.47 -11.39
N GLU A 123 20.23 -19.92 -10.20
CA GLU A 123 21.36 -20.29 -9.35
C GLU A 123 21.11 -21.57 -8.56
N VAL A 124 19.85 -21.84 -8.17
CA VAL A 124 19.53 -23.04 -7.39
C VAL A 124 18.26 -23.75 -7.90
N PRO A 125 18.32 -24.35 -9.12
CA PRO A 125 17.16 -25.01 -9.72
C PRO A 125 16.55 -26.12 -8.84
N ARG A 126 17.38 -26.81 -8.05
CA ARG A 126 16.97 -27.94 -7.20
C ARG A 126 16.09 -27.52 -6.01
N LEU A 127 16.21 -26.30 -5.50
CA LEU A 127 15.44 -25.83 -4.34
C LEU A 127 13.99 -25.45 -4.68
N LEU A 128 13.65 -25.32 -5.97
CA LEU A 128 12.33 -24.89 -6.43
C LEU A 128 11.53 -26.00 -7.12
N VAL A 129 12.13 -27.19 -7.29
CA VAL A 129 11.44 -28.39 -7.75
C VAL A 129 10.96 -29.14 -6.50
N SER A 130 9.67 -29.00 -6.20
CA SER A 130 8.83 -29.83 -5.34
C SER A 130 9.56 -30.84 -4.42
N ASP A 131 10.17 -30.36 -3.35
CA ASP A 131 10.75 -31.21 -2.31
C ASP A 131 9.99 -30.97 -0.97
N PRO A 132 9.74 -32.00 -0.13
CA PRO A 132 9.07 -31.87 1.17
C PRO A 132 9.80 -30.92 2.15
N SER A 133 11.01 -30.51 1.79
CA SER A 133 11.93 -29.61 2.49
C SER A 133 11.46 -28.14 2.59
N ARG A 134 10.22 -27.82 2.21
CA ARG A 134 9.68 -26.45 2.16
C ARG A 134 9.80 -25.70 3.49
N GLU A 135 9.72 -26.43 4.61
CA GLU A 135 9.89 -25.91 5.97
C GLU A 135 11.37 -25.61 6.31
N ARG A 136 12.31 -26.43 5.83
CA ARG A 136 13.76 -26.17 5.98
C ARG A 136 14.20 -24.98 5.12
N LEU A 137 13.63 -24.86 3.93
CA LEU A 137 13.86 -23.75 3.00
C LEU A 137 13.26 -22.45 3.50
N ALA A 138 12.08 -22.49 4.13
CA ALA A 138 11.54 -21.33 4.83
C ALA A 138 12.52 -20.86 5.90
N ALA A 139 13.04 -21.77 6.74
CA ALA A 139 14.02 -21.43 7.78
C ALA A 139 15.37 -20.91 7.24
N GLU A 140 15.86 -21.41 6.09
CA GLU A 140 17.10 -20.94 5.46
C GLU A 140 16.92 -19.61 4.69
N LEU A 141 15.75 -19.38 4.11
CA LEU A 141 15.44 -18.15 3.37
C LEU A 141 14.91 -17.04 4.29
N GLU A 142 14.32 -17.35 5.43
CA GLU A 142 13.82 -16.38 6.42
C GLU A 142 14.84 -15.32 6.84
N PRO A 143 16.13 -15.64 7.10
CA PRO A 143 17.15 -14.62 7.33
C PRO A 143 17.58 -13.83 6.08
N LEU A 144 17.22 -14.28 4.88
CA LEU A 144 17.48 -13.60 3.60
C LEU A 144 16.26 -12.83 3.08
N LEU A 145 15.08 -13.13 3.60
CA LEU A 145 13.85 -12.39 3.35
C LEU A 145 13.91 -11.10 4.16
N PRO A 146 13.50 -9.96 3.57
CA PRO A 146 13.47 -8.74 4.33
C PRO A 146 12.55 -8.89 5.52
N PRO A 147 12.97 -8.43 6.72
CA PRO A 147 12.14 -8.53 7.91
C PRO A 147 10.78 -7.90 7.59
N PRO A 148 9.67 -8.49 8.09
CA PRO A 148 8.37 -7.90 7.89
C PRO A 148 8.43 -6.44 8.31
N PRO A 149 7.82 -5.51 7.55
CA PRO A 149 7.91 -4.10 7.85
C PRO A 149 7.53 -3.86 9.31
N HIS A 150 8.41 -3.21 10.08
CA HIS A 150 8.19 -2.81 11.47
C HIS A 150 7.06 -1.77 11.53
N TYR A 151 5.82 -2.20 11.36
CA TYR A 151 4.63 -1.41 11.73
C TYR A 151 4.24 -1.63 13.20
N ALA A 152 4.91 -2.55 13.90
CA ALA A 152 4.62 -2.90 15.29
C ALA A 152 5.08 -1.85 16.31
N GLU A 153 6.00 -0.95 15.94
CA GLU A 153 6.59 0.04 16.87
C GLU A 153 5.94 1.44 16.79
N LEU A 154 4.97 1.65 15.89
CA LEU A 154 4.23 2.92 15.77
C LEU A 154 2.92 2.94 16.58
N ARG A 155 2.80 2.07 17.59
CA ARG A 155 1.76 2.17 18.63
C ARG A 155 2.30 2.99 19.81
N THR A 156 2.15 4.30 19.72
CA THR A 156 2.04 5.21 20.87
C THR A 156 0.92 6.18 20.62
#